data_AF-A0AAN8CM41-F1
#
_entry.id   AF-A0AAN8CM41-F1
#
_cell.length_a   1.000
_cell.length_b   1.000
_cell.length_c   1.000
_cell.angle_alpha   90.00
_cell.angle_beta   90.00
_cell.angle_gamma   90.00
#
_symmetry.space_group_name_H-M   'P 1'
#
loop_
_entity.id
_entity.type
_entity.pdbx_description
1 polymer ?
#
loop_
_entity_poly.entity_id
_entity_poly.type
_entity_poly.pdbx_seq_one_letter_code
_entity_poly.pdbx_strand_id
1 'polypeptide(L)'
;MGQLETQMSGFEVEDFCVDLAYWFKSSTKRKNMLHEFCVFCDTTSMEVLQHFSIRWLSLDLAVNRILRVYKALTSYFRSTDEKQARCLRLRALFEDPLTEVHLLFYQALLPTCQFNLLFQRQHPCIYLLHGQVRAFIRKLMSTFLKPAAFRTTSLESVDLQDQENQLPDTQLGIGLTTKSTLIRLHEAGEIPSGDVTKFNKAARGFLLRSTEYALKKLPLNDPLLPHAEFVDFRQRQNSYFHFTIIFTLPLLHLNNVRS
;
A
#
# COMPACT_ATOMS: atom_id res chain seq x y z
N MET A 1 5.47 -4.66 8.29
CA MET A 1 4.89 -5.33 7.12
C MET A 1 6.02 -5.75 6.18
N GLY A 2 6.88 -6.66 6.60
CA GLY A 2 7.87 -7.27 5.71
C GLY A 2 7.46 -8.73 5.62
N GLN A 3 7.11 -9.20 4.42
CA GLN A 3 6.50 -10.51 4.15
C GLN A 3 4.98 -10.60 4.47
N LEU A 4 4.19 -9.66 3.98
CA LEU A 4 2.88 -10.08 3.47
C LEU A 4 3.19 -10.78 2.14
N GLU A 5 2.70 -11.99 1.91
CA GLU A 5 2.63 -12.57 0.57
C GLU A 5 1.66 -11.68 -0.22
N THR A 6 2.22 -10.66 -0.86
CA THR A 6 1.55 -9.45 -1.35
C THR A 6 1.21 -9.62 -2.83
N GLN A 7 0.86 -10.85 -3.25
CA GLN A 7 0.52 -11.15 -4.64
C GLN A 7 -0.91 -10.72 -4.95
N MET A 8 -1.03 -9.63 -5.67
CA MET A 8 -2.22 -9.38 -6.46
C MET A 8 -2.15 -10.26 -7.71
N SER A 9 -2.87 -11.38 -7.74
CA SER A 9 -3.04 -12.18 -8.96
C SER A 9 -1.71 -12.57 -9.67
N GLY A 10 -0.67 -12.93 -8.93
CA GLY A 10 0.63 -13.32 -9.49
C GLY A 10 1.51 -12.15 -9.98
N PHE A 11 1.08 -10.90 -9.79
CA PHE A 11 1.91 -9.72 -9.98
C PHE A 11 2.58 -9.31 -8.66
N GLU A 12 3.91 -9.43 -8.62
CA GLU A 12 4.74 -9.04 -7.48
C GLU A 12 5.35 -7.66 -7.72
N VAL A 13 4.72 -6.63 -7.14
CA VAL A 13 5.11 -5.23 -7.39
C VAL A 13 6.53 -4.90 -6.91
N GLU A 14 6.96 -5.49 -5.79
CA GLU A 14 8.30 -5.25 -5.24
C GLU A 14 9.37 -5.81 -6.18
N ASP A 15 9.21 -7.07 -6.61
CA ASP A 15 10.12 -7.73 -7.53
C ASP A 15 10.16 -7.01 -8.87
N PHE A 16 9.01 -6.56 -9.40
CA PHE A 16 8.95 -5.76 -10.61
C PHE A 16 9.74 -4.45 -10.48
N CYS A 17 9.51 -3.67 -9.42
CA CYS A 17 10.25 -2.43 -9.18
C CYS A 17 11.76 -2.66 -9.03
N VAL A 18 12.15 -3.74 -8.35
CA VAL A 18 13.54 -4.14 -8.16
C VAL A 18 14.18 -4.52 -9.49
N ASP A 19 13.56 -5.40 -10.29
CA ASP A 19 14.08 -5.85 -11.58
C ASP A 19 14.23 -4.67 -12.55
N LEU A 20 13.23 -3.79 -12.61
CA LEU A 20 13.28 -2.61 -13.46
C LEU A 20 14.42 -1.65 -13.06
N ALA A 21 14.62 -1.42 -11.76
CA ALA A 21 15.72 -0.59 -11.31
C ALA A 21 17.09 -1.21 -11.62
N TYR A 22 17.26 -2.52 -11.40
CA TYR A 22 18.49 -3.22 -11.72
C TYR A 22 18.79 -3.25 -13.22
N TRP A 23 17.77 -3.21 -14.07
CA TRP A 23 17.94 -3.12 -15.52
C TRP A 23 18.71 -1.86 -15.94
N PHE A 24 18.38 -0.72 -15.32
CA PHE A 24 18.97 0.59 -15.62
C PHE A 24 20.17 0.97 -14.74
N LYS A 25 20.30 0.40 -13.53
CA LYS A 25 21.26 0.81 -12.49
C LYS A 25 22.67 1.12 -13.00
N SER A 26 23.24 0.20 -13.79
CA SER A 26 24.65 0.23 -14.20
C SER A 26 24.87 0.51 -15.69
N SER A 27 23.83 0.90 -16.44
CA SER A 27 23.95 1.09 -17.89
C SER A 27 23.58 2.50 -18.31
N THR A 28 24.60 3.35 -18.49
CA THR A 28 24.44 4.71 -19.04
C THR A 28 23.80 4.66 -20.43
N LYS A 29 24.15 3.66 -21.25
CA LYS A 29 23.53 3.44 -22.56
C LYS A 29 22.01 3.26 -22.45
N ARG A 30 21.55 2.36 -21.57
CA ARG A 30 20.11 2.09 -21.39
C ARG A 30 19.38 3.30 -20.80
N LYS A 31 20.01 4.05 -19.89
CA LYS A 31 19.45 5.30 -19.34
C LYS A 31 19.27 6.37 -20.43
N ASN A 32 20.28 6.56 -21.28
CA ASN A 32 20.20 7.52 -22.39
C ASN A 32 19.12 7.12 -23.40
N MET A 33 19.03 5.83 -23.74
CA MET A 33 17.97 5.34 -24.63
C MET A 33 16.57 5.53 -24.03
N LEU A 34 16.38 5.26 -22.73
CA LEU A 34 15.11 5.57 -22.06
C LEU A 34 14.79 7.07 -22.11
N HIS A 35 15.79 7.95 -21.94
CA HIS A 35 15.58 9.40 -22.05
C HIS A 35 15.05 9.79 -23.44
N GLU A 36 15.57 9.22 -24.52
CA GLU A 36 15.05 9.44 -25.87
C GLU A 36 13.57 9.03 -25.98
N PHE A 37 13.19 7.89 -25.39
CA PHE A 37 11.77 7.49 -25.32
C PHE A 37 10.92 8.42 -24.44
N CYS A 38 11.47 8.97 -23.35
CA CYS A 38 10.77 9.97 -22.54
C CYS A 38 10.48 11.23 -23.36
N VAL A 39 11.44 11.72 -24.14
CA VAL A 39 11.25 12.86 -25.06
C VAL A 39 10.21 12.51 -26.13
N PHE A 40 10.32 11.32 -26.74
CA PHE A 40 9.38 10.86 -27.76
C PHE A 40 7.94 10.73 -27.24
N CYS A 41 7.76 10.32 -25.97
CA CYS A 41 6.45 10.17 -25.33
C CYS A 41 5.98 11.43 -24.58
N ASP A 42 6.59 12.60 -24.79
CA ASP A 42 6.29 13.86 -24.09
C ASP A 42 6.22 13.70 -22.56
N THR A 43 7.16 12.93 -22.01
CA THR A 43 7.17 12.54 -20.60
C THR A 43 8.40 13.13 -19.89
N THR A 44 8.21 13.69 -18.69
CA THR A 44 9.34 14.23 -17.91
C THR A 44 10.31 13.11 -17.51
N SER A 45 11.54 13.16 -18.01
CA SER A 45 12.59 12.20 -17.64
C SER A 45 12.84 12.22 -16.13
N MET A 46 12.89 11.04 -15.53
CA MET A 46 13.30 10.83 -14.14
C MET A 46 14.10 9.56 -14.01
N GLU A 47 15.04 9.52 -13.07
CA GLU A 47 15.73 8.27 -12.74
C GLU A 47 14.75 7.24 -12.15
N VAL A 48 14.72 6.06 -12.76
CA VAL A 48 14.09 4.86 -12.18
C VAL A 48 14.81 4.54 -10.88
N LEU A 49 14.13 4.70 -9.75
CA LEU A 49 14.72 4.41 -8.44
C LEU A 49 14.72 2.92 -8.14
N GLN A 50 15.80 2.50 -7.49
CA GLN A 50 15.85 1.20 -6.85
C GLN A 50 14.93 1.16 -5.61
N HIS A 51 13.97 0.25 -5.64
CA HIS A 51 13.22 -0.16 -4.46
C HIS A 51 14.05 -1.17 -3.64
N PHE A 52 13.89 -1.13 -2.31
CA PHE A 52 14.38 -2.15 -1.40
C PHE A 52 13.20 -2.64 -0.55
N SER A 53 12.94 -3.94 -0.55
CA SER A 53 11.77 -4.61 0.06
C SER A 53 11.52 -4.27 1.54
N ILE A 54 12.54 -3.78 2.24
CA ILE A 54 12.43 -3.33 3.65
C ILE A 54 11.96 -1.87 3.81
N ARG A 55 11.63 -1.15 2.73
CA ARG A 55 11.25 0.27 2.77
C ARG A 55 10.01 0.54 1.91
N TRP A 56 8.82 0.26 2.45
CA TRP A 56 7.53 0.55 1.80
C TRP A 56 7.39 2.01 1.30
N LEU A 57 7.99 3.01 1.98
CA LEU A 57 8.05 4.40 1.47
C LEU A 57 8.78 4.52 0.13
N SER A 58 9.81 3.70 -0.08
CA SER A 58 10.49 3.65 -1.36
C SER A 58 9.68 2.94 -2.45
N LEU A 59 8.72 2.08 -2.08
CA LEU A 59 7.80 1.46 -3.02
C LEU A 59 6.82 2.50 -3.59
N ASP A 60 6.25 3.34 -2.72
CA ASP A 60 5.38 4.46 -3.15
C ASP A 60 6.10 5.37 -4.14
N LEU A 61 7.33 5.78 -3.81
CA LEU A 61 8.15 6.57 -4.72
C LEU A 61 8.46 5.82 -6.03
N ALA A 62 8.83 4.54 -5.97
CA ALA A 62 9.15 3.75 -7.15
C ALA A 62 7.94 3.61 -8.09
N VAL A 63 6.78 3.18 -7.57
CA VAL A 63 5.55 3.01 -8.35
C VAL A 63 5.14 4.33 -9.01
N ASN A 64 5.14 5.45 -8.27
CA ASN A 64 4.79 6.76 -8.83
C ASN A 64 5.75 7.19 -9.96
N ARG A 65 7.06 6.94 -9.82
CA ARG A 65 8.03 7.25 -10.87
C ARG A 65 7.83 6.39 -12.10
N ILE A 66 7.61 5.09 -11.91
CA ILE A 66 7.36 4.14 -13.01
C ILE A 66 6.10 4.55 -13.77
N LEU A 67 4.99 4.83 -13.08
CA LEU A 67 3.75 5.28 -13.71
C LEU A 67 3.95 6.58 -14.50
N ARG A 68 4.75 7.52 -13.98
CA ARG A 68 5.05 8.76 -14.70
C ARG A 68 5.79 8.52 -16.01
N VAL A 69 6.70 7.55 -16.06
CA VAL A 69 7.45 7.19 -17.28
C VAL A 69 6.89 5.95 -18.00
N TYR A 70 5.67 5.53 -17.69
CA TYR A 70 5.15 4.21 -18.11
C TYR A 70 5.11 4.05 -19.63
N LYS A 71 4.58 5.05 -20.35
CA LYS A 71 4.52 5.04 -21.82
C LYS A 71 5.90 4.92 -22.48
N ALA A 72 6.89 5.65 -21.94
CA ALA A 72 8.26 5.59 -22.41
C ALA A 72 8.90 4.22 -22.14
N LEU A 73 8.66 3.64 -20.96
CA LEU A 73 9.12 2.30 -20.61
C LEU A 73 8.49 1.22 -21.52
N THR A 74 7.18 1.28 -21.76
CA THR A 74 6.50 0.36 -22.68
C THR A 74 7.11 0.44 -24.08
N SER A 75 7.35 1.65 -24.59
CA SER A 75 7.96 1.87 -25.92
C SER A 75 9.40 1.38 -25.98
N TYR A 76 10.17 1.62 -24.92
CA TYR A 76 11.55 1.16 -24.75
C TYR A 76 11.65 -0.39 -24.77
N PHE A 77 10.83 -1.08 -23.99
CA PHE A 77 10.91 -2.54 -23.91
C PHE A 77 10.35 -3.24 -25.15
N ARG A 78 9.40 -2.61 -25.84
CA ARG A 78 8.88 -3.06 -27.14
C ARG A 78 9.92 -2.94 -28.27
N SER A 79 10.76 -1.92 -28.24
CA SER A 79 11.79 -1.67 -29.26
C SER A 79 13.10 -2.42 -29.02
N THR A 80 13.39 -2.76 -27.77
CA THR A 80 14.60 -3.49 -27.40
C THR A 80 14.55 -4.93 -27.92
N ASP A 81 15.64 -5.41 -28.53
CA ASP A 81 15.84 -6.81 -28.98
C ASP A 81 16.72 -7.65 -28.04
N GLU A 82 17.15 -7.08 -26.91
CA GLU A 82 17.99 -7.76 -25.93
C GLU A 82 17.34 -9.07 -25.44
N LYS A 83 18.14 -10.14 -25.42
CA LYS A 83 17.72 -11.51 -25.04
C LYS A 83 18.03 -11.85 -23.58
N GLN A 84 18.54 -10.90 -22.80
CA GLN A 84 18.83 -11.11 -21.39
C GLN A 84 17.51 -11.49 -20.66
N ALA A 85 17.55 -12.51 -19.81
CA ALA A 85 16.35 -13.03 -19.13
C ALA A 85 15.52 -11.94 -18.41
N ARG A 86 16.19 -10.97 -17.75
CA ARG A 86 15.53 -9.81 -17.13
C ARG A 86 14.79 -8.94 -18.15
N CYS A 87 15.38 -8.70 -19.32
CA CYS A 87 14.72 -7.95 -20.40
C CYS A 87 13.46 -8.64 -20.87
N LEU A 88 13.52 -9.97 -21.06
CA LEU A 88 12.39 -10.76 -21.52
C LEU A 88 11.24 -10.73 -20.51
N ARG A 89 11.54 -10.86 -19.22
CA ARG A 89 10.53 -10.73 -18.14
C ARG A 89 9.91 -9.33 -18.12
N LEU A 90 10.73 -8.28 -18.14
CA LEU A 90 10.23 -6.90 -18.13
C LEU A 90 9.39 -6.60 -19.39
N ARG A 91 9.83 -7.07 -20.56
CA ARG A 91 9.06 -6.93 -21.81
C ARG A 91 7.70 -7.59 -21.70
N ALA A 92 7.63 -8.84 -21.23
CA ALA A 92 6.36 -9.54 -21.03
C ALA A 92 5.43 -8.78 -20.07
N LEU A 93 5.96 -8.20 -19.00
CA LEU A 93 5.17 -7.38 -18.07
C LEU A 93 4.66 -6.09 -18.73
N PHE A 94 5.47 -5.37 -19.50
CA PHE A 94 5.01 -4.16 -20.20
C PHE A 94 4.10 -4.44 -21.41
N GLU A 95 4.09 -5.67 -21.94
CA GLU A 95 3.15 -6.14 -22.95
C GLU A 95 1.79 -6.53 -22.36
N ASP A 96 1.76 -6.96 -21.09
CA ASP A 96 0.51 -7.25 -20.37
C ASP A 96 -0.25 -5.94 -20.02
N PRO A 97 -1.46 -5.72 -20.58
CA PRO A 97 -2.27 -4.54 -20.28
C PRO A 97 -2.64 -4.41 -18.81
N LEU A 98 -2.68 -5.51 -18.05
CA LEU A 98 -3.00 -5.47 -16.62
C LEU A 98 -1.86 -4.92 -15.76
N THR A 99 -0.61 -4.90 -16.23
CA THR A 99 0.52 -4.40 -15.42
C THR A 99 0.32 -2.96 -14.98
N GLU A 100 -0.19 -2.09 -15.87
CA GLU A 100 -0.51 -0.70 -15.53
C GLU A 100 -1.61 -0.63 -14.46
N VAL A 101 -2.64 -1.47 -14.60
CA VAL A 101 -3.76 -1.55 -13.63
C VAL A 101 -3.26 -1.94 -12.25
N HIS A 102 -2.36 -2.93 -12.16
CA HIS A 102 -1.75 -3.31 -10.89
C HIS A 102 -0.96 -2.15 -10.27
N LEU A 103 -0.12 -1.46 -11.05
CA LEU A 103 0.64 -0.30 -10.56
C LEU A 103 -0.27 0.83 -10.08
N LEU A 104 -1.35 1.14 -10.81
CA LEU A 104 -2.34 2.14 -10.42
C LEU A 104 -3.07 1.75 -9.11
N PHE A 105 -3.36 0.47 -8.92
CA PHE A 105 -3.91 -0.03 -7.66
C PHE A 105 -2.95 0.23 -6.50
N TYR A 106 -1.66 -0.12 -6.64
CA TYR A 106 -0.66 0.15 -5.60
C TYR A 106 -0.49 1.65 -5.38
N GLN A 107 -0.49 2.49 -6.42
CA GLN A 107 -0.45 3.94 -6.27
C GLN A 107 -1.63 4.49 -5.45
N ALA A 108 -2.83 3.94 -5.63
CA ALA A 108 -4.00 4.34 -4.85
C ALA A 108 -3.93 3.85 -3.39
N LEU A 109 -3.37 2.67 -3.16
CA LEU A 109 -3.34 2.02 -1.86
C LEU A 109 -2.21 2.53 -0.96
N LEU A 110 -0.99 2.68 -1.49
CA LEU A 110 0.23 2.98 -0.70
C LEU A 110 0.13 4.25 0.18
N PRO A 111 -0.55 5.33 -0.23
CA PRO A 111 -0.79 6.48 0.64
C PRO A 111 -1.56 6.13 1.92
N THR A 112 -2.39 5.08 1.92
CA THR A 112 -3.08 4.60 3.13
C THR A 112 -2.11 4.04 4.16
N CYS A 113 -0.95 3.54 3.73
CA CYS A 113 0.10 3.04 4.61
C CYS A 113 0.92 4.16 5.28
N GLN A 114 0.68 5.44 4.96
CA GLN A 114 1.34 6.60 5.60
C GLN A 114 1.23 6.63 7.13
N PHE A 115 0.26 5.91 7.71
CA PHE A 115 0.20 5.64 9.14
C PHE A 115 1.55 5.19 9.73
N ASN A 116 2.32 4.39 8.98
CA ASN A 116 3.62 3.92 9.44
C ASN A 116 4.66 5.03 9.68
N LEU A 117 4.48 6.23 9.10
CA LEU A 117 5.32 7.40 9.40
C LEU A 117 5.21 7.82 10.87
N LEU A 118 4.10 7.49 11.56
CA LEU A 118 3.95 7.71 12.99
C LEU A 118 5.04 6.99 13.79
N PHE A 119 5.38 5.75 13.40
CA PHE A 119 6.42 4.96 14.04
C PHE A 119 7.85 5.44 13.72
N GLN A 120 8.01 6.31 12.73
CA GLN A 120 9.30 6.88 12.34
C GLN A 120 9.56 8.25 12.98
N ARG A 121 8.63 8.77 13.79
CA ARG A 121 8.81 10.06 14.46
C ARG A 121 9.88 9.97 15.54
N GLN A 122 10.72 11.01 15.63
CA GLN A 122 11.77 11.12 16.64
C GLN A 122 11.22 11.37 18.05
N HIS A 123 10.01 11.93 18.17
CA HIS A 123 9.40 12.28 19.44
C HIS A 123 8.33 11.24 19.85
N PRO A 124 8.19 10.90 21.14
CA PRO A 124 7.14 10.00 21.63
C PRO A 124 5.75 10.51 21.25
N CYS A 125 5.05 9.76 20.41
CA CYS A 125 3.70 10.08 19.94
C CYS A 125 2.67 9.04 20.36
N ILE A 126 2.91 8.36 21.49
CA ILE A 126 2.06 7.25 21.97
C ILE A 126 0.59 7.68 22.18
N TYR A 127 0.38 8.93 22.59
CA TYR A 127 -0.95 9.55 22.75
C TYR A 127 -1.77 9.59 21.44
N LEU A 128 -1.11 9.61 20.26
CA LEU A 128 -1.80 9.55 18.96
C LEU A 128 -2.02 8.11 18.48
N LEU A 129 -1.29 7.15 19.04
CA LEU A 129 -1.14 5.82 18.45
C LEU A 129 -2.49 5.10 18.35
N HIS A 130 -3.27 5.07 19.43
CA HIS A 130 -4.56 4.39 19.46
C HIS A 130 -5.53 4.93 18.40
N GLY A 131 -5.72 6.26 18.36
CA GLY A 131 -6.60 6.90 17.38
C GLY A 131 -6.14 6.68 15.94
N GLN A 132 -4.83 6.77 15.68
CA GLN A 132 -4.26 6.58 14.35
C GLN A 132 -4.33 5.13 13.86
N VAL A 133 -4.11 4.14 14.73
CA VAL A 133 -4.29 2.71 14.42
C VAL A 133 -5.74 2.43 14.02
N ARG A 134 -6.70 2.91 14.82
CA ARG A 134 -8.14 2.72 14.54
C ARG A 134 -8.56 3.39 13.24
N ALA A 135 -8.07 4.61 12.97
CA ALA A 135 -8.34 5.31 11.72
C ALA A 135 -7.78 4.57 10.50
N PHE A 136 -6.55 4.05 10.61
CA PHE A 136 -5.91 3.26 9.54
C PHE A 136 -6.73 2.01 9.21
N ILE A 137 -7.16 1.25 10.22
CA ILE A 137 -7.91 0.00 10.03
C ILE A 137 -9.30 0.27 9.45
N ARG A 138 -10.00 1.30 9.94
CA ARG A 138 -11.28 1.73 9.33
C ARG A 138 -11.11 2.13 7.87
N LYS A 139 -10.02 2.80 7.53
CA LYS A 139 -9.71 3.16 6.14
C LYS A 139 -9.53 1.91 5.28
N LEU A 140 -8.79 0.90 5.75
CA LEU A 140 -8.67 -0.39 5.06
C LEU A 140 -10.03 -1.08 4.89
N MET A 141 -10.80 -1.25 5.97
CA MET A 141 -12.14 -1.86 5.90
C MET A 141 -13.06 -1.15 4.92
N SER A 142 -13.04 0.20 4.89
CA SER A 142 -13.90 0.99 3.99
C SER A 142 -13.64 0.76 2.49
N THR A 143 -12.53 0.11 2.13
CA THR A 143 -12.23 -0.20 0.73
C THR A 143 -12.99 -1.43 0.21
N PHE A 144 -13.51 -2.29 1.08
CA PHE A 144 -14.22 -3.52 0.66
C PHE A 144 -15.45 -3.88 1.50
N LEU A 145 -15.69 -3.20 2.63
CA LEU A 145 -16.85 -3.36 3.49
C LEU A 145 -17.77 -2.13 3.44
N LYS A 146 -19.07 -2.37 3.61
CA LYS A 146 -20.07 -1.34 3.81
C LYS A 146 -19.79 -0.61 5.14
N PRO A 147 -19.86 0.74 5.20
CA PRO A 147 -19.60 1.48 6.43
C PRO A 147 -20.49 1.07 7.61
N ALA A 148 -21.68 0.54 7.35
CA ALA A 148 -22.59 0.05 8.39
C ALA A 148 -22.00 -1.12 9.20
N ALA A 149 -21.16 -1.95 8.59
CA ALA A 149 -20.61 -3.16 9.21
C ALA A 149 -19.66 -2.88 10.39
N PHE A 150 -18.95 -1.75 10.36
CA PHE A 150 -17.88 -1.41 11.32
C PHE A 150 -18.05 -0.03 11.97
N ARG A 151 -19.24 0.57 11.86
CA ARG A 151 -19.55 1.87 12.47
C ARG A 151 -19.71 1.76 13.99
N THR A 152 -20.49 0.77 14.43
CA THR A 152 -20.86 0.55 15.85
C THR A 152 -20.18 -0.67 16.45
N THR A 153 -19.80 -1.63 15.61
CA THR A 153 -19.08 -2.84 15.98
C THR A 153 -17.63 -2.53 16.34
N SER A 154 -17.08 -3.25 17.32
CA SER A 154 -15.64 -3.18 17.61
C SER A 154 -14.86 -3.69 16.39
N LEU A 155 -13.76 -3.03 16.02
CA LEU A 155 -13.04 -3.31 14.77
C LEU A 155 -12.51 -4.75 14.73
N GLU A 156 -12.24 -5.33 15.89
CA GLU A 156 -11.66 -6.64 16.10
C GLU A 156 -12.70 -7.77 15.96
N SER A 157 -13.99 -7.44 16.11
CA SER A 157 -15.10 -8.37 16.02
C SER A 157 -15.87 -8.27 14.69
N VAL A 158 -15.43 -7.42 13.76
CA VAL A 158 -16.04 -7.31 12.43
C VAL A 158 -15.70 -8.57 11.64
N ASP A 159 -16.71 -9.30 11.18
CA ASP A 159 -16.52 -10.38 10.21
C ASP A 159 -16.18 -9.77 8.84
N LEU A 160 -14.92 -9.93 8.42
CA LEU A 160 -14.43 -9.41 7.14
C LEU A 160 -14.93 -10.24 5.94
N GLN A 161 -15.41 -11.46 6.17
CA GLN A 161 -15.82 -12.42 5.13
C GLN A 161 -17.33 -12.44 4.90
N ASP A 162 -18.11 -11.82 5.80
CA ASP A 162 -19.56 -11.72 5.66
C ASP A 162 -19.96 -11.00 4.36
N GLN A 163 -20.58 -11.76 3.45
CA GLN A 163 -20.97 -11.30 2.12
C GLN A 163 -22.01 -10.18 2.17
N GLU A 164 -22.90 -10.18 3.18
CA GLU A 164 -23.91 -9.15 3.33
C GLU A 164 -23.29 -7.78 3.67
N ASN A 165 -22.15 -7.80 4.35
CA ASN A 165 -21.43 -6.62 4.76
C ASN A 165 -20.34 -6.19 3.76
N GLN A 166 -20.03 -7.01 2.75
CA GLN A 166 -19.09 -6.67 1.70
C GLN A 166 -19.70 -5.75 0.63
N LEU A 167 -18.87 -4.84 0.10
CA LEU A 167 -19.19 -4.08 -1.10
C LEU A 167 -19.17 -5.00 -2.32
N PRO A 168 -20.00 -4.77 -3.36
CA PRO A 168 -19.85 -5.46 -4.63
C PRO A 168 -18.51 -5.09 -5.30
N ASP A 169 -18.00 -5.95 -6.18
CA ASP A 169 -16.71 -5.77 -6.86
C ASP A 169 -16.60 -4.42 -7.58
N THR A 170 -17.70 -3.95 -8.18
CA THR A 170 -17.80 -2.64 -8.86
C THR A 170 -17.57 -1.45 -7.92
N GLN A 171 -17.86 -1.61 -6.63
CA GLN A 171 -17.78 -0.56 -5.62
C GLN A 171 -16.52 -0.64 -4.76
N LEU A 172 -15.61 -1.59 -4.99
CA LEU A 172 -14.35 -1.67 -4.25
C LEU A 172 -13.54 -0.38 -4.33
N GLY A 173 -12.92 0.03 -3.22
CA GLY A 173 -12.07 1.22 -3.10
C GLY A 173 -10.67 1.01 -3.66
N ILE A 174 -10.55 0.63 -4.94
CA ILE A 174 -9.27 0.34 -5.62
C ILE A 174 -8.61 1.55 -6.30
N GLY A 175 -9.19 2.75 -6.13
CA GLY A 175 -8.77 3.98 -6.81
C GLY A 175 -9.54 4.27 -8.10
N LEU A 176 -9.85 5.55 -8.36
CA LEU A 176 -10.62 5.97 -9.52
C LEU A 176 -9.88 5.68 -10.84
N THR A 177 -8.60 6.06 -10.91
CA THR A 177 -7.78 5.81 -12.11
C THR A 177 -7.66 4.32 -12.43
N THR A 178 -7.46 3.48 -11.41
CA THR A 178 -7.46 2.02 -11.56
C THR A 178 -8.74 1.51 -12.20
N LYS A 179 -9.90 1.94 -11.69
CA LYS A 179 -11.21 1.56 -12.23
C LYS A 179 -11.39 2.03 -13.67
N SER A 180 -11.10 3.30 -13.94
CA SER A 180 -11.24 3.88 -15.27
C SER A 180 -10.34 3.18 -16.28
N THR A 181 -9.09 2.86 -15.93
CA THR A 181 -8.19 2.12 -16.80
C THR A 181 -8.68 0.70 -17.05
N LEU A 182 -9.15 -0.01 -16.02
CA LEU A 182 -9.68 -1.37 -16.16
C LEU A 182 -10.93 -1.41 -17.06
N ILE A 183 -11.86 -0.46 -16.88
CA ILE A 183 -13.05 -0.31 -17.74
C ILE A 183 -12.63 0.00 -19.17
N ARG A 184 -11.74 0.99 -19.36
CA ARG A 184 -11.24 1.39 -20.69
C ARG A 184 -10.62 0.21 -21.44
N LEU A 185 -9.76 -0.57 -20.80
CA LEU A 185 -9.12 -1.75 -21.40
C LEU A 185 -10.16 -2.80 -21.81
N HIS A 186 -11.19 -3.00 -20.97
CA HIS A 186 -12.26 -3.95 -21.27
C HIS A 186 -13.12 -3.50 -22.45
N GLU A 187 -13.53 -2.23 -22.46
CA GLU A 187 -14.33 -1.61 -23.53
C GLU A 187 -13.57 -1.58 -24.86
N ALA A 188 -12.24 -1.41 -24.82
CA ALA A 188 -11.37 -1.47 -25.99
C ALA A 188 -11.12 -2.91 -26.49
N GLY A 189 -11.59 -3.95 -25.78
CA GLY A 189 -11.35 -5.35 -26.11
C GLY A 189 -9.91 -5.82 -25.85
N GLU A 190 -9.09 -5.02 -25.15
CA GLU A 190 -7.71 -5.36 -24.77
C GLU A 190 -7.68 -6.42 -23.67
N ILE A 191 -8.73 -6.49 -22.83
CA ILE A 191 -8.89 -7.52 -21.80
C ILE A 191 -10.31 -8.12 -21.80
N PRO A 192 -10.45 -9.45 -21.59
CA PRO A 192 -11.74 -10.10 -21.44
C PRO A 192 -12.40 -9.77 -20.10
N SER A 193 -13.73 -9.91 -20.02
CA SER A 193 -14.50 -9.72 -18.78
C SER A 193 -14.04 -10.64 -17.63
N GLY A 194 -13.51 -11.83 -17.98
CA GLY A 194 -12.92 -12.76 -17.03
C GLY A 194 -11.73 -12.17 -16.28
N ASP A 195 -10.88 -11.39 -16.95
CA ASP A 195 -9.71 -10.75 -16.34
C ASP A 195 -10.11 -9.60 -15.42
N VAL A 196 -11.14 -8.83 -15.78
CA VAL A 196 -11.73 -7.81 -14.90
C VAL A 196 -12.22 -8.44 -13.59
N THR A 197 -12.93 -9.58 -13.69
CA THR A 197 -13.43 -10.30 -12.51
C THR A 197 -12.29 -10.90 -11.70
N LYS A 198 -11.28 -11.48 -12.36
CA LYS A 198 -10.09 -12.03 -11.72
C LYS A 198 -9.32 -10.95 -10.96
N PHE A 199 -9.11 -9.78 -11.56
CA PHE A 199 -8.47 -8.64 -10.93
C PHE A 199 -9.24 -8.17 -9.70
N ASN A 200 -10.56 -7.95 -9.81
CA ASN A 200 -11.37 -7.48 -8.67
C ASN A 200 -11.37 -8.48 -7.49
N LYS A 201 -11.47 -9.79 -7.79
CA LYS A 201 -11.35 -10.84 -6.77
C LYS A 201 -9.98 -10.82 -6.10
N ALA A 202 -8.91 -10.67 -6.87
CA ALA A 202 -7.55 -10.57 -6.34
C ALA A 202 -7.36 -9.32 -5.47
N ALA A 203 -7.84 -8.16 -5.93
CA ALA A 203 -7.80 -6.90 -5.18
C ALA A 203 -8.59 -7.00 -3.86
N ARG A 204 -9.79 -7.58 -3.87
CA ARG A 204 -10.55 -7.88 -2.65
C ARG A 204 -9.76 -8.79 -1.70
N GLY A 205 -9.26 -9.90 -2.21
CA GLY A 205 -8.48 -10.86 -1.42
C GLY A 205 -7.22 -10.25 -0.82
N PHE A 206 -6.60 -9.30 -1.52
CA PHE A 206 -5.48 -8.51 -1.05
C PHE A 206 -5.87 -7.58 0.09
N LEU A 207 -6.93 -6.79 -0.08
CA LEU A 207 -7.41 -5.81 0.90
C LEU A 207 -7.86 -6.52 2.19
N LEU A 208 -8.52 -7.66 2.05
CA LEU A 208 -8.92 -8.51 3.16
C LEU A 208 -7.71 -9.01 3.96
N ARG A 209 -6.75 -9.68 3.31
CA ARG A 209 -5.53 -10.18 3.98
C ARG A 209 -4.71 -9.06 4.63
N SER A 210 -4.63 -7.91 3.96
CA SER A 210 -3.96 -6.71 4.49
C SER A 210 -4.64 -6.22 5.77
N THR A 211 -5.97 -6.25 5.82
CA THR A 211 -6.77 -5.86 6.98
C THR A 211 -6.63 -6.86 8.12
N GLU A 212 -6.72 -8.17 7.85
CA GLU A 212 -6.48 -9.24 8.84
C GLU A 212 -5.08 -9.12 9.47
N TYR A 213 -4.08 -8.91 8.64
CA TYR A 213 -2.70 -8.72 9.11
C TYR A 213 -2.58 -7.47 9.99
N ALA A 214 -3.21 -6.36 9.58
CA ALA A 214 -3.22 -5.13 10.38
C ALA A 214 -3.91 -5.34 11.73
N LEU A 215 -5.08 -5.98 11.76
CA LEU A 215 -5.80 -6.35 12.99
C LEU A 215 -4.94 -7.23 13.91
N LYS A 216 -4.22 -8.20 13.34
CA LYS A 216 -3.37 -9.13 14.11
C LYS A 216 -2.10 -8.49 14.67
N LYS A 217 -1.52 -7.51 13.97
CA LYS A 217 -0.17 -6.98 14.28
C LYS A 217 -0.17 -5.61 14.95
N LEU A 218 -1.24 -4.83 14.78
CA LEU A 218 -1.33 -3.51 15.41
C LEU A 218 -1.92 -3.63 16.82
N PRO A 219 -1.49 -2.77 17.78
CA PRO A 219 -1.90 -2.85 19.17
C PRO A 219 -3.30 -2.24 19.38
N LEU A 220 -4.33 -2.83 18.77
CA LEU A 220 -5.71 -2.35 18.88
C LEU A 220 -6.31 -2.56 20.27
N ASN A 221 -6.08 -3.73 20.84
CA ASN A 221 -6.63 -4.16 22.14
C ASN A 221 -5.65 -3.91 23.31
N ASP A 222 -4.64 -3.06 23.12
CA ASP A 222 -3.73 -2.72 24.20
C ASP A 222 -4.50 -1.91 25.27
N PRO A 223 -4.57 -2.37 26.52
CA PRO A 223 -5.39 -1.73 27.56
C PRO A 223 -4.85 -0.36 28.00
N LEU A 224 -3.58 -0.04 27.69
CA LEU A 224 -2.94 1.21 28.08
C LEU A 224 -3.05 2.28 27.01
N LEU A 225 -3.05 1.90 25.73
CA LEU A 225 -3.06 2.85 24.62
C LEU A 225 -4.28 3.80 24.56
N PRO A 226 -5.53 3.37 24.87
CA PRO A 226 -6.67 4.28 24.97
C PRO A 226 -6.47 5.36 26.04
N HIS A 227 -5.64 5.08 27.04
CA HIS A 227 -5.37 5.98 28.14
C HIS A 227 -4.12 6.81 27.91
N ALA A 228 -3.35 6.61 26.84
CA ALA A 228 -2.11 7.34 26.59
C ALA A 228 -2.33 8.83 26.23
N GLU A 229 -3.57 9.28 26.03
CA GLU A 229 -3.92 10.65 25.64
C GLU A 229 -3.44 11.71 26.65
N PHE A 230 -3.37 11.40 27.96
CA PHE A 230 -2.86 12.36 28.96
C PHE A 230 -1.38 12.70 28.82
N VAL A 231 -0.62 11.88 28.06
CA VAL A 231 0.79 12.14 27.74
C VAL A 231 0.93 13.24 26.68
N ASP A 232 -0.17 13.71 26.07
CA ASP A 232 -0.14 14.92 25.25
C ASP A 232 0.12 16.15 26.11
N PHE A 233 1.36 16.63 26.10
CA PHE A 233 1.79 17.83 26.83
C PHE A 233 0.97 19.09 26.50
N ARG A 234 0.28 19.12 25.34
CA ARG A 234 -0.58 20.24 24.92
C ARG A 234 -1.97 20.20 25.55
N GLN A 235 -2.38 19.05 26.11
CA GLN A 235 -3.70 18.86 26.74
C GLN A 235 -3.61 18.54 28.24
N ARG A 236 -2.46 18.84 28.86
CA ARG A 236 -2.20 18.57 30.29
C ARG A 236 -3.24 19.14 31.25
N GLN A 237 -3.88 20.26 30.90
CA GLN A 237 -4.92 20.89 31.73
C GLN A 237 -6.29 20.20 31.64
N ASN A 238 -6.55 19.41 30.60
CA ASN A 238 -7.84 18.74 30.36
C ASN A 238 -7.80 17.23 30.66
N SER A 239 -6.65 16.70 31.06
CA SER A 239 -6.47 15.27 31.29
C SER A 239 -6.87 14.91 32.72
N TYR A 240 -7.89 14.07 32.87
CA TYR A 240 -8.40 13.66 34.19
C TYR A 240 -7.39 12.77 34.94
N PHE A 241 -7.24 13.01 36.25
CA PHE A 241 -6.29 12.33 37.14
C PHE A 241 -6.38 10.80 37.11
N HIS A 242 -7.56 10.25 36.79
CA HIS A 242 -7.82 8.82 36.66
C HIS A 242 -6.99 8.16 35.52
N PHE A 243 -6.81 8.84 34.38
CA PHE A 243 -6.01 8.31 33.27
C PHE A 243 -4.52 8.23 33.61
N THR A 244 -4.03 9.17 34.43
CA THR A 244 -2.65 9.18 34.95
C THR A 244 -2.37 7.96 35.82
N ILE A 245 -3.30 7.58 36.69
CA ILE A 245 -3.15 6.44 37.62
C ILE A 245 -3.05 5.12 36.84
N ILE A 246 -3.97 4.88 35.90
CA ILE A 246 -4.01 3.64 35.10
C ILE A 246 -2.73 3.43 34.29
N PHE A 247 -2.15 4.51 33.75
CA PHE A 247 -0.97 4.41 32.90
C PHE A 247 0.35 4.32 33.68
N THR A 248 0.43 4.96 34.85
CA THR A 248 1.69 5.02 35.64
C THR A 248 1.87 3.84 36.59
N LEU A 249 0.80 3.28 37.15
CA LEU A 249 0.86 2.14 38.08
C LEU A 249 1.60 0.90 37.53
N PRO A 250 1.33 0.44 36.29
CA PRO A 250 2.06 -0.69 35.71
C PRO A 250 3.56 -0.40 35.50
N LEU A 251 3.91 0.85 35.16
CA LEU A 251 5.30 1.28 34.96
C LEU A 251 6.07 1.39 36.28
N LEU A 252 5.38 1.77 37.37
CA LEU A 252 5.96 1.82 38.72
C LEU A 252 6.24 0.41 39.28
N HIS A 253 5.38 -0.57 38.96
CA HIS A 253 5.64 -1.97 39.33
C HIS A 253 6.81 -2.59 38.58
N LEU A 254 7.07 -2.21 37.32
CA LEU A 254 8.25 -2.68 36.57
C LEU A 254 9.58 -2.17 37.15
N ASN A 255 9.58 -1.00 37.81
CA ASN A 255 10.78 -0.47 38.48
C ASN A 255 11.04 -1.09 39.86
N ASN A 256 10.03 -1.65 40.53
CA ASN A 256 10.19 -2.34 41.82
C ASN A 256 10.64 -3.81 41.71
N VAL A 257 10.79 -4.34 40.48
CA VAL A 257 11.32 -5.70 40.24
C VAL A 257 12.81 -5.66 39.85
N ARG A 258 13.45 -4.47 39.85
CA ARG A 258 14.88 -4.27 39.56
C ARG A 258 15.66 -3.59 40.69
N SER A 259 15.23 -3.77 41.94
CA SER A 259 16.00 -3.40 43.13
C SER A 259 16.33 -4.63 43.96
#